data_AF-A0A832C7T4-F1
#
_entry.id   AF-A0A832C7T4-F1
#
_cell.length_a   1.000
_cell.length_b   1.000
_cell.length_c   1.000
_cell.angle_alpha   90.00
_cell.angle_beta   90.00
_cell.angle_gamma   90.00
#
_symmetry.space_group_name_H-M   'P 1'
#
loop_
_entity.id
_entity.type
_entity.pdbx_description
1 polymer ?
#
loop_
_entity_poly.entity_id
_entity_poly.type
_entity_poly.pdbx_seq_one_letter_code
_entity_poly.pdbx_strand_id
1 'polypeptide(L)'
;MELASLPAAGLDLYRRRVDALAERLYRQGIESRSEDLLRQVVEQFFASSWGDEALLALGELALARADYGTSRGCWERILPPAFWAKLAPPADGEEGTARWLVYPDTNIPLGDVLARLVFLALLEGDRPRAHAVLDLLRQEHGQAEGRLAGQHVNYAEFLTNLAAAGLDVRAIDAVIISHYHGDHLNGLLRADNSLTFPNAEILVPALEHKYWMDDGEMSRASTPRVEGLFKNVRRLMRGEVLKRLRPYEWDREVFPGILAVGTPGHSPGHTNHILTSGTKKVYVQADLTHAPFLFVRNPGWHPFFDQDPVRAEAERRRVYDMLVAERMPVQGFHFPFPALAHVEKTSTGYREVPVPWNPVL
;
A
#
# COMPACT_ATOMS: atom_id res chain seq x y z
N MET A 1 -24.44 2.96 -34.33
CA MET A 1 -23.95 4.31 -34.03
C MET A 1 -23.30 4.22 -32.67
N GLU A 2 -21.97 4.28 -32.61
CA GLU A 2 -21.21 4.17 -31.36
C GLU A 2 -21.45 5.42 -30.51
N LEU A 3 -21.99 5.25 -29.30
CA LEU A 3 -22.35 6.37 -28.42
C LEU A 3 -21.13 7.25 -28.08
N ALA A 4 -19.97 6.64 -27.90
CA ALA A 4 -18.71 7.31 -27.57
C ALA A 4 -18.08 8.09 -28.75
N SER A 5 -18.54 7.89 -29.99
CA SER A 5 -18.07 8.64 -31.16
C SER A 5 -19.08 9.68 -31.65
N LEU A 6 -20.14 9.92 -30.88
CA LEU A 6 -21.07 11.01 -31.16
C LEU A 6 -20.35 12.36 -31.09
N PRO A 7 -20.67 13.31 -31.99
CA PRO A 7 -20.24 14.70 -31.82
C PRO A 7 -20.74 15.27 -30.49
N ALA A 8 -20.07 16.30 -29.96
CA ALA A 8 -20.41 16.94 -28.69
C ALA A 8 -21.91 17.25 -28.54
N ALA A 9 -22.55 17.80 -29.59
CA ALA A 9 -24.00 18.08 -29.57
C ALA A 9 -24.87 16.82 -29.42
N GLY A 10 -24.42 15.68 -29.94
CA GLY A 10 -25.09 14.39 -29.76
C GLY A 10 -24.92 13.83 -28.34
N LEU A 11 -23.71 13.96 -27.77
CA LEU A 11 -23.44 13.60 -26.37
C LEU A 11 -24.27 14.46 -25.41
N ASP A 12 -24.39 15.77 -25.66
CA ASP A 12 -25.21 16.67 -24.85
C ASP A 12 -26.69 16.24 -24.82
N LEU A 13 -27.25 15.86 -25.98
CA LEU A 13 -28.63 15.38 -26.07
C LEU A 13 -28.83 14.06 -25.32
N TYR A 14 -27.83 13.18 -25.34
CA TYR A 14 -27.84 11.95 -24.55
C TYR A 14 -27.76 12.24 -23.05
N ARG A 15 -26.77 13.03 -22.61
CA ARG A 15 -26.53 13.43 -21.21
C ARG A 15 -27.75 14.08 -20.57
N ARG A 16 -28.45 14.97 -21.28
CA ARG A 16 -29.71 15.57 -20.82
C ARG A 16 -30.80 14.54 -20.44
N ARG A 17 -30.75 13.34 -20.99
CA ARG A 17 -31.74 12.27 -20.71
C ARG A 17 -31.32 11.36 -19.57
N VAL A 18 -30.01 11.15 -19.37
CA VAL A 18 -29.50 10.10 -18.49
C VAL A 18 -28.80 10.61 -17.23
N ASP A 19 -28.27 11.83 -17.24
CA ASP A 19 -27.37 12.31 -16.18
C ASP A 19 -28.03 12.35 -14.81
N ALA A 20 -29.32 12.69 -14.72
CA ALA A 20 -30.03 12.71 -13.43
C ALA A 20 -30.13 11.34 -12.76
N LEU A 21 -30.17 10.26 -13.55
CA LEU A 21 -30.17 8.90 -13.02
C LEU A 21 -28.74 8.41 -12.75
N ALA A 22 -27.82 8.69 -13.67
CA ALA A 22 -26.40 8.36 -13.52
C ALA A 22 -25.79 9.01 -12.27
N GLU A 23 -26.09 10.29 -12.02
CA GLU A 23 -25.66 11.03 -10.82
C GLU A 23 -26.15 10.35 -9.54
N ARG A 24 -27.43 9.96 -9.50
CA ARG A 24 -28.03 9.33 -8.33
C ARG A 24 -27.35 8.00 -8.01
N LEU A 25 -27.16 7.17 -9.03
CA LEU A 25 -26.48 5.87 -8.90
C LEU A 25 -25.02 6.07 -8.50
N TYR A 26 -24.32 7.02 -9.12
CA TYR A 26 -22.94 7.35 -8.78
C TYR A 26 -22.82 7.78 -7.31
N ARG A 27 -23.58 8.77 -6.86
CA ARG A 27 -23.54 9.28 -5.48
C ARG A 27 -23.84 8.18 -4.47
N GLN A 28 -24.87 7.37 -4.72
CA GLN A 28 -25.20 6.23 -3.86
C GLN A 28 -24.10 5.17 -3.89
N GLY A 29 -23.50 4.91 -5.05
CA GLY A 29 -22.37 4.00 -5.22
C GLY A 29 -21.15 4.44 -4.43
N ILE A 30 -20.80 5.73 -4.46
CA ILE A 30 -19.72 6.31 -3.65
C ILE A 30 -20.01 6.20 -2.15
N GLU A 31 -21.21 6.63 -1.71
CA GLU A 31 -21.59 6.64 -0.30
C GLU A 31 -21.62 5.23 0.30
N SER A 32 -22.16 4.26 -0.45
CA SER A 32 -22.26 2.86 -0.02
C SER A 32 -21.04 2.01 -0.39
N ARG A 33 -20.05 2.58 -1.10
CA ARG A 33 -18.93 1.85 -1.73
C ARG A 33 -19.39 0.64 -2.56
N SER A 34 -20.52 0.75 -3.25
CA SER A 34 -21.12 -0.32 -4.05
C SER A 34 -20.57 -0.32 -5.48
N GLU A 35 -19.79 -1.35 -5.81
CA GLU A 35 -19.34 -1.57 -7.19
C GLU A 35 -20.49 -1.85 -8.16
N ASP A 36 -21.54 -2.55 -7.74
CA ASP A 36 -22.66 -2.87 -8.63
C ASP A 36 -23.36 -1.59 -9.10
N LEU A 37 -23.54 -0.61 -8.21
CA LEU A 37 -24.11 0.69 -8.57
C LEU A 37 -23.18 1.47 -9.50
N LEU A 38 -21.87 1.48 -9.24
CA LEU A 38 -20.91 2.17 -10.10
C LEU A 38 -20.77 1.47 -11.47
N ARG A 39 -20.80 0.13 -11.52
CA ARG A 39 -20.83 -0.64 -12.77
C ARG A 39 -22.08 -0.34 -13.58
N GLN A 40 -23.24 -0.18 -12.93
CA GLN A 40 -24.45 0.24 -13.64
C GLN A 40 -24.28 1.62 -14.30
N VAL A 41 -23.60 2.58 -13.65
CA VAL A 41 -23.27 3.86 -14.30
C VAL A 41 -22.42 3.63 -15.55
N VAL A 42 -21.36 2.84 -15.43
CA VAL A 42 -20.42 2.58 -16.53
C VAL A 42 -21.01 1.74 -17.67
N GLU A 43 -21.88 0.79 -17.37
CA GLU A 43 -22.40 -0.17 -18.37
C GLU A 43 -23.70 0.32 -19.03
N GLN A 44 -24.58 0.98 -18.27
CA GLN A 44 -25.88 1.43 -18.76
C GLN A 44 -25.88 2.91 -19.17
N PHE A 45 -25.00 3.71 -18.56
CA PHE A 45 -24.92 5.15 -18.75
C PHE A 45 -23.51 5.61 -19.15
N PHE A 46 -22.80 4.79 -19.93
CA PHE A 46 -21.37 4.92 -20.17
C PHE A 46 -20.88 6.33 -20.54
N ALA A 47 -21.61 7.07 -21.39
CA ALA A 47 -21.23 8.42 -21.83
C ALA A 47 -21.92 9.55 -21.06
N SER A 48 -22.61 9.24 -19.96
CA SER A 48 -23.16 10.25 -19.03
C SER A 48 -22.03 11.05 -18.41
N SER A 49 -22.28 12.25 -17.90
CA SER A 49 -21.25 13.11 -17.28
C SER A 49 -20.61 12.52 -15.99
N TRP A 50 -21.03 11.33 -15.57
CA TRP A 50 -20.59 10.63 -14.35
C TRP A 50 -19.88 9.30 -14.66
N GLY A 51 -19.71 8.94 -15.93
CA GLY A 51 -19.13 7.65 -16.30
C GLY A 51 -17.63 7.56 -16.06
N ASP A 52 -16.87 8.64 -16.29
CA ASP A 52 -15.44 8.72 -15.97
C ASP A 52 -15.18 8.73 -14.47
N GLU A 53 -15.97 9.49 -13.71
CA GLU A 53 -15.91 9.49 -12.24
C GLU A 53 -16.25 8.10 -11.66
N ALA A 54 -17.23 7.41 -12.26
CA ALA A 54 -17.55 6.03 -11.90
C ALA A 54 -16.44 5.05 -12.26
N LEU A 55 -15.79 5.19 -13.42
CA LEU A 55 -14.59 4.42 -13.80
C LEU A 55 -13.44 4.66 -12.82
N LEU A 56 -13.17 5.91 -12.47
CA LEU A 56 -12.12 6.27 -11.51
C LEU A 56 -12.38 5.58 -10.17
N ALA A 57 -13.59 5.73 -9.63
CA ALA A 57 -14.00 5.13 -8.36
C ALA A 57 -13.99 3.59 -8.36
N LEU A 58 -14.44 2.96 -9.45
CA LEU A 58 -14.36 1.50 -9.60
C LEU A 58 -12.91 1.02 -9.57
N GLY A 59 -12.01 1.75 -10.26
CA GLY A 59 -10.59 1.40 -10.27
C GLY A 59 -9.94 1.54 -8.89
N GLU A 60 -10.35 2.54 -8.09
CA GLU A 60 -9.90 2.72 -6.70
C GLU A 60 -10.44 1.60 -5.78
N LEU A 61 -11.71 1.21 -5.93
CA LEU A 61 -12.29 0.10 -5.18
C LEU A 61 -11.62 -1.24 -5.52
N ALA A 62 -11.29 -1.47 -6.80
CA ALA A 62 -10.57 -2.65 -7.25
C ALA A 62 -9.14 -2.69 -6.70
N LEU A 63 -8.41 -1.56 -6.76
CA LEU A 63 -7.08 -1.43 -6.18
C LEU A 63 -7.07 -1.76 -4.68
N ALA A 64 -8.06 -1.27 -3.92
CA ALA A 64 -8.18 -1.55 -2.48
C ALA A 64 -8.29 -3.04 -2.14
N ARG A 65 -8.61 -3.90 -3.12
CA ARG A 65 -8.68 -5.36 -2.99
C ARG A 65 -7.54 -6.09 -3.71
N ALA A 66 -6.56 -5.35 -4.23
CA ALA A 66 -5.48 -5.85 -5.07
C ALA A 66 -5.95 -6.50 -6.40
N ASP A 67 -7.11 -6.11 -6.93
CA ASP A 67 -7.54 -6.48 -8.28
C ASP A 67 -7.00 -5.47 -9.30
N TYR A 68 -5.72 -5.64 -9.64
CA TYR A 68 -5.00 -4.69 -10.48
C TYR A 68 -5.46 -4.70 -11.95
N GLY A 69 -5.95 -5.84 -12.45
CA GLY A 69 -6.50 -5.95 -13.81
C GLY A 69 -7.75 -5.09 -13.99
N THR A 70 -8.72 -5.21 -13.07
CA THR A 70 -9.92 -4.36 -13.08
C THR A 70 -9.57 -2.89 -12.89
N SER A 71 -8.64 -2.58 -11.98
CA SER A 71 -8.19 -1.21 -11.73
C SER A 71 -7.62 -0.54 -12.98
N ARG A 72 -6.67 -1.23 -13.64
CA ARG A 72 -6.06 -0.80 -14.90
C ARG A 72 -7.10 -0.62 -15.99
N GLY A 73 -7.96 -1.62 -16.22
CA GLY A 73 -8.98 -1.56 -17.26
C GLY A 73 -9.95 -0.39 -17.08
N CYS A 74 -10.28 -0.02 -15.84
CA CYS A 74 -11.11 1.16 -15.59
C CYS A 74 -10.38 2.47 -15.93
N TRP A 75 -9.14 2.64 -15.48
CA TRP A 75 -8.40 3.88 -15.68
C TRP A 75 -7.89 4.08 -17.10
N GLU A 76 -7.49 3.01 -17.80
CA GLU A 76 -7.12 3.09 -19.22
C GLU A 76 -8.29 3.58 -20.09
N ARG A 77 -9.53 3.20 -19.76
CA ARG A 77 -10.75 3.67 -20.46
C ARG A 77 -11.00 5.18 -20.31
N ILE A 78 -10.39 5.85 -19.33
CA ILE A 78 -10.45 7.32 -19.17
C ILE A 78 -9.42 8.00 -20.10
N LEU A 79 -8.34 7.32 -20.46
CA LEU A 79 -7.28 7.91 -21.29
C LEU A 79 -7.72 8.08 -22.74
N PRO A 80 -7.36 9.21 -23.38
CA PRO A 80 -7.69 9.44 -24.78
C PRO A 80 -6.99 8.39 -25.68
N PRO A 81 -7.61 7.95 -26.79
CA PRO A 81 -7.05 6.91 -27.67
C PRO A 81 -5.61 7.17 -28.13
N ALA A 82 -5.21 8.44 -28.26
CA ALA A 82 -3.85 8.84 -28.64
C ALA A 82 -2.76 8.36 -27.64
N PHE A 83 -3.11 8.16 -26.37
CA PHE A 83 -2.18 7.71 -25.34
C PHE A 83 -1.93 6.21 -25.41
N TRP A 84 -2.90 5.41 -25.87
CA TRP A 84 -2.82 3.96 -25.93
C TRP A 84 -1.69 3.46 -26.81
N ALA A 85 -1.43 4.14 -27.94
CA ALA A 85 -0.32 3.82 -28.83
C ALA A 85 1.06 3.98 -28.17
N LYS A 86 1.14 4.75 -27.07
CA LYS A 86 2.38 5.04 -26.32
C LYS A 86 2.58 4.13 -25.10
N LEU A 87 1.56 3.35 -24.71
CA LEU A 87 1.54 2.55 -23.47
C LEU A 87 1.98 1.07 -23.63
N ALA A 88 2.48 0.70 -24.83
CA ALA A 88 2.87 -0.66 -25.27
C ALA A 88 1.65 -1.62 -25.50
N PRO A 89 1.77 -2.65 -26.37
CA PRO A 89 0.64 -3.49 -26.75
C PRO A 89 0.16 -4.36 -25.57
N PRO A 90 -1.09 -4.83 -25.58
CA PRO A 90 -1.57 -5.80 -24.60
C PRO A 90 -0.63 -7.01 -24.60
N ALA A 91 -0.38 -7.56 -23.41
CA ALA A 91 0.33 -8.83 -23.29
C ALA A 91 -0.40 -9.89 -24.12
N ASP A 92 0.40 -10.77 -24.72
CA ASP A 92 0.04 -11.86 -25.61
C ASP A 92 -1.35 -12.47 -25.28
N GLY A 93 -2.35 -12.18 -26.13
CA GLY A 93 -3.65 -12.85 -26.10
C GLY A 93 -4.88 -11.97 -25.88
N GLU A 94 -4.75 -10.70 -25.48
CA GLU A 94 -5.90 -9.77 -25.48
C GLU A 94 -6.02 -9.04 -26.83
N GLU A 95 -6.30 -9.81 -27.89
CA GLU A 95 -6.95 -9.24 -29.08
C GLU A 95 -8.33 -8.70 -28.67
N GLY A 96 -8.41 -7.40 -28.43
CA GLY A 96 -9.67 -6.68 -28.45
C GLY A 96 -10.28 -6.30 -27.11
N THR A 97 -9.57 -5.52 -26.29
CA THR A 97 -10.26 -4.50 -25.49
C THR A 97 -10.81 -3.43 -26.46
N ALA A 98 -11.92 -3.80 -27.11
CA ALA A 98 -13.01 -2.92 -27.48
C ALA A 98 -12.66 -1.42 -27.50
N ARG A 99 -12.15 -0.93 -28.63
CA ARG A 99 -11.96 0.52 -28.89
C ARG A 99 -13.23 1.36 -28.62
N TRP A 100 -14.40 0.71 -28.48
CA TRP A 100 -15.70 1.29 -28.13
C TRP A 100 -15.93 1.55 -26.62
N LEU A 101 -15.04 1.08 -25.73
CA LEU A 101 -15.14 1.25 -24.26
C LEU A 101 -14.34 2.44 -23.72
N VAL A 102 -13.73 3.26 -24.58
CA VAL A 102 -13.04 4.51 -24.17
C VAL A 102 -14.07 5.60 -23.93
N TYR A 103 -13.95 6.30 -22.81
CA TYR A 103 -14.87 7.35 -22.42
C TYR A 103 -14.66 8.58 -23.33
N PRO A 104 -15.74 9.21 -23.84
CA PRO A 104 -15.66 10.11 -24.99
C PRO A 104 -14.93 11.44 -24.73
N ASP A 105 -15.12 12.02 -23.55
CA ASP A 105 -14.47 13.24 -23.09
C ASP A 105 -14.38 13.19 -21.57
N THR A 106 -13.33 13.69 -20.93
CA THR A 106 -13.21 13.65 -19.46
C THR A 106 -12.75 14.99 -18.92
N ASN A 107 -13.29 15.37 -17.76
CA ASN A 107 -12.81 16.52 -16.99
C ASN A 107 -11.82 16.11 -15.90
N ILE A 108 -11.59 14.80 -15.72
CA ILE A 108 -10.58 14.29 -14.78
C ILE A 108 -9.21 14.70 -15.31
N PRO A 109 -8.35 15.32 -14.48
CA PRO A 109 -6.99 15.64 -14.90
C PRO A 109 -6.25 14.37 -15.36
N LEU A 110 -5.82 14.32 -16.62
CA LEU A 110 -5.17 13.10 -17.14
C LEU A 110 -3.84 12.78 -16.44
N GLY A 111 -3.16 13.79 -15.88
CA GLY A 111 -2.00 13.59 -14.99
C GLY A 111 -2.34 12.73 -13.76
N ASP A 112 -3.52 12.89 -13.17
CA ASP A 112 -4.01 12.09 -12.05
C ASP A 112 -4.22 10.62 -12.45
N VAL A 113 -4.76 10.38 -13.64
CA VAL A 113 -5.02 9.03 -14.17
C VAL A 113 -3.71 8.33 -14.51
N LEU A 114 -2.80 9.03 -15.20
CA LEU A 114 -1.47 8.50 -15.52
C LEU A 114 -0.65 8.21 -14.26
N ALA A 115 -0.68 9.09 -13.26
CA ALA A 115 0.01 8.87 -11.99
C ALA A 115 -0.47 7.58 -11.29
N ARG A 116 -1.78 7.33 -11.28
CA ARG A 116 -2.38 6.09 -10.77
C ARG A 116 -1.93 4.86 -11.54
N LEU A 117 -1.85 4.95 -12.86
CA LEU A 117 -1.38 3.85 -13.71
C LEU A 117 0.12 3.56 -13.53
N VAL A 118 0.97 4.57 -13.32
CA VAL A 118 2.38 4.35 -12.94
C VAL A 118 2.45 3.63 -11.60
N PHE A 119 1.72 4.12 -10.59
CA PHE A 119 1.71 3.52 -9.26
C PHE A 119 1.22 2.06 -9.30
N LEU A 120 0.15 1.80 -10.04
CA LEU A 120 -0.39 0.46 -10.26
C LEU A 120 0.64 -0.46 -10.93
N ALA A 121 1.30 -0.01 -11.99
CA ALA A 121 2.32 -0.80 -12.68
C ALA A 121 3.54 -1.10 -11.78
N LEU A 122 3.91 -0.17 -10.89
CA LEU A 122 4.92 -0.40 -9.86
C LEU A 122 4.47 -1.46 -8.83
N LEU A 123 3.21 -1.43 -8.38
CA LEU A 123 2.63 -2.44 -7.49
C LEU A 123 2.52 -3.83 -8.15
N GLU A 124 2.21 -3.88 -9.44
CA GLU A 124 2.18 -5.10 -10.24
C GLU A 124 3.58 -5.68 -10.47
N GLY A 125 4.62 -4.85 -10.35
CA GLY A 125 5.99 -5.19 -10.73
C GLY A 125 6.25 -5.13 -12.24
N ASP A 126 5.30 -4.62 -13.04
CA ASP A 126 5.43 -4.41 -14.48
C ASP A 126 6.26 -3.14 -14.76
N ARG A 127 7.58 -3.27 -14.59
CA ARG A 127 8.52 -2.15 -14.76
C ARG A 127 8.50 -1.55 -16.17
N PRO A 128 8.46 -2.32 -17.28
CA PRO A 128 8.36 -1.74 -18.61
C PRO A 128 7.14 -0.83 -18.75
N ARG A 129 5.97 -1.28 -18.27
CA ARG A 129 4.75 -0.45 -18.27
C ARG A 129 4.88 0.76 -17.36
N ALA A 130 5.41 0.59 -16.14
CA ALA A 130 5.61 1.71 -15.21
C ALA A 130 6.49 2.80 -15.84
N HIS A 131 7.56 2.44 -16.53
CA HIS A 131 8.42 3.39 -17.25
C HIS A 131 7.69 4.02 -18.44
N ALA A 132 6.98 3.23 -19.26
CA ALA A 132 6.24 3.75 -20.41
C ALA A 132 5.16 4.77 -19.99
N VAL A 133 4.38 4.45 -18.96
CA VAL A 133 3.34 5.36 -18.43
C VAL A 133 4.00 6.58 -17.78
N LEU A 134 5.13 6.41 -17.07
CA LEU A 134 5.84 7.53 -16.43
C LEU A 134 6.46 8.48 -17.46
N ASP A 135 7.00 7.97 -18.55
CA ASP A 135 7.51 8.78 -19.65
C ASP A 135 6.38 9.53 -20.35
N LEU A 136 5.22 8.89 -20.52
CA LEU A 136 4.02 9.56 -21.02
C LEU A 136 3.55 10.68 -20.06
N LEU A 137 3.50 10.41 -18.75
CA LEU A 137 3.17 11.39 -17.72
C LEU A 137 4.12 12.59 -17.78
N ARG A 138 5.43 12.36 -17.88
CA ARG A 138 6.43 13.45 -18.00
C ARG A 138 6.24 14.28 -19.25
N GLN A 139 5.99 13.63 -20.40
CA GLN A 139 5.87 14.30 -21.69
C GLN A 139 4.59 15.14 -21.80
N GLU A 140 3.45 14.57 -21.42
CA GLU A 140 2.13 15.20 -21.64
C GLU A 140 1.68 16.04 -20.44
N HIS A 141 2.09 15.65 -19.23
CA HIS A 141 1.56 16.17 -17.96
C HIS A 141 2.65 16.31 -16.88
N GLY A 142 3.89 16.64 -17.24
CA GLY A 142 5.02 16.65 -16.31
C GLY A 142 4.92 17.67 -15.16
N GLN A 143 4.04 18.66 -15.28
CA GLN A 143 3.75 19.65 -14.23
C GLN A 143 2.47 19.31 -13.44
N ALA A 144 1.87 18.13 -13.63
CA ALA A 144 0.69 17.72 -12.89
C ALA A 144 1.04 17.47 -11.42
N GLU A 145 0.24 18.05 -10.54
CA GLU A 145 0.39 17.96 -9.09
C GLU A 145 -0.90 17.48 -8.45
N GLY A 146 -0.76 16.80 -7.32
CA GLY A 146 -1.90 16.41 -6.50
C GLY A 146 -1.48 15.50 -5.37
N ARG A 147 -2.43 14.73 -4.82
CA ARG A 147 -2.21 14.05 -3.55
C ARG A 147 -1.83 12.57 -3.76
N LEU A 148 -0.59 12.22 -3.45
CA LEU A 148 -0.11 10.83 -3.39
C LEU A 148 0.50 10.55 -2.01
N ALA A 149 0.26 9.36 -1.46
CA ALA A 149 0.76 8.95 -0.15
C ALA A 149 0.49 9.98 0.98
N GLY A 150 -0.65 10.68 0.91
CA GLY A 150 -1.06 11.66 1.90
C GLY A 150 -0.45 13.06 1.76
N GLN A 151 0.49 13.27 0.84
CA GLN A 151 1.15 14.56 0.58
C GLN A 151 0.77 15.15 -0.78
N HIS A 152 0.85 16.48 -0.91
CA HIS A 152 0.72 17.16 -2.20
C HIS A 152 2.09 17.18 -2.88
N VAL A 153 2.18 16.62 -4.09
CA VAL A 153 3.43 16.39 -4.81
C VAL A 153 3.27 16.65 -6.30
N ASN A 154 4.37 16.97 -6.98
CA ASN A 154 4.46 16.77 -8.42
C ASN A 154 4.51 15.27 -8.71
N TYR A 155 3.56 14.77 -9.50
CA TYR A 155 3.42 13.34 -9.73
C TYR A 155 4.63 12.76 -10.47
N ALA A 156 5.09 13.44 -11.51
CA ALA A 156 6.19 12.96 -12.34
C ALA A 156 7.48 12.84 -11.53
N GLU A 157 7.83 13.84 -10.72
CA GLU A 157 9.01 13.82 -9.85
C GLU A 157 8.89 12.74 -8.76
N PHE A 158 7.76 12.69 -8.06
CA PHE A 158 7.54 11.71 -6.99
C PHE A 158 7.62 10.27 -7.52
N LEU A 159 6.93 9.98 -8.61
CA LEU A 159 6.90 8.65 -9.23
C LEU A 159 8.22 8.30 -9.91
N THR A 160 8.98 9.30 -10.37
CA THR A 160 10.37 9.11 -10.79
C THR A 160 11.23 8.60 -9.66
N ASN A 161 11.16 9.26 -8.49
CA ASN A 161 11.92 8.85 -7.32
C ASN A 161 11.46 7.49 -6.81
N LEU A 162 10.16 7.19 -6.88
CA LEU A 162 9.62 5.89 -6.49
C LEU A 162 10.06 4.78 -7.46
N ALA A 163 10.00 5.02 -8.77
CA ALA A 163 10.49 4.08 -9.78
C ALA A 163 12.02 3.91 -9.72
N ALA A 164 12.76 4.98 -9.41
CA ALA A 164 14.21 4.99 -9.25
C ALA A 164 14.66 4.35 -7.92
N ALA A 165 13.86 4.46 -6.86
CA ALA A 165 14.06 3.71 -5.62
C ALA A 165 14.00 2.19 -5.86
N GLY A 166 13.34 1.74 -6.94
CA GLY A 166 13.93 0.86 -7.95
C GLY A 166 14.45 -0.52 -7.56
N LEU A 167 14.27 -0.99 -6.32
CA LEU A 167 14.73 -2.30 -5.88
C LEU A 167 14.06 -3.40 -6.69
N ASP A 168 14.85 -4.09 -7.52
CA ASP A 168 14.37 -5.34 -8.17
C ASP A 168 14.05 -6.30 -7.03
N VAL A 169 12.81 -6.78 -6.98
CA VAL A 169 12.40 -7.75 -5.94
C VAL A 169 13.24 -9.03 -5.97
N ARG A 170 13.89 -9.30 -7.11
CA ARG A 170 14.87 -10.38 -7.28
C ARG A 170 16.25 -10.02 -6.72
N ALA A 171 16.56 -8.74 -6.54
CA ALA A 171 17.78 -8.27 -5.89
C ALA A 171 17.63 -8.15 -4.36
N ILE A 172 16.45 -8.44 -3.80
CA ILE A 172 16.25 -8.51 -2.36
C ILE A 172 16.81 -9.84 -1.85
N ASP A 173 17.84 -9.76 -1.01
CA ASP A 173 18.49 -10.93 -0.40
C ASP A 173 17.74 -11.45 0.84
N ALA A 174 17.05 -10.57 1.56
CA ALA A 174 16.36 -10.91 2.78
C ALA A 174 15.11 -10.05 3.02
N VAL A 175 14.05 -10.69 3.51
CA VAL A 175 12.85 -10.04 4.03
C VAL A 175 12.76 -10.34 5.52
N ILE A 176 12.89 -9.31 6.36
CA ILE A 176 12.86 -9.44 7.82
C ILE A 176 11.48 -9.06 8.33
N ILE A 177 10.76 -10.03 8.89
CA ILE A 177 9.42 -9.86 9.44
C ILE A 177 9.52 -9.41 10.90
N SER A 178 8.78 -8.37 11.28
CA SER A 178 8.66 -7.90 12.67
C SER A 178 7.64 -8.71 13.47
N HIS A 179 6.48 -8.96 12.86
CA HIS A 179 5.38 -9.76 13.38
C HIS A 179 4.42 -10.17 12.25
N TYR A 180 3.40 -10.99 12.55
CA TYR A 180 2.61 -11.69 11.53
C TYR A 180 1.24 -11.07 11.19
N HIS A 181 1.00 -9.79 11.47
CA HIS A 181 -0.21 -9.14 10.97
C HIS A 181 -0.19 -8.94 9.45
N GLY A 182 -1.38 -8.91 8.86
CA GLY A 182 -1.55 -9.05 7.40
C GLY A 182 -0.93 -7.91 6.60
N ASP A 183 -0.92 -6.70 7.13
CA ASP A 183 -0.30 -5.52 6.52
C ASP A 183 1.23 -5.53 6.56
N HIS A 184 1.84 -6.40 7.37
CA HIS A 184 3.28 -6.69 7.36
C HIS A 184 3.63 -7.95 6.57
N LEU A 185 2.74 -8.95 6.58
CA LEU A 185 3.03 -10.30 6.12
C LEU A 185 2.51 -10.62 4.71
N ASN A 186 1.35 -10.08 4.33
CA ASN A 186 0.67 -10.50 3.09
C ASN A 186 1.48 -10.18 1.82
N GLY A 187 2.36 -9.17 1.88
CA GLY A 187 3.23 -8.79 0.77
C GLY A 187 4.28 -9.84 0.38
N LEU A 188 4.45 -10.92 1.14
CA LEU A 188 5.33 -12.04 0.78
C LEU A 188 4.88 -12.78 -0.49
N LEU A 189 3.58 -12.82 -0.76
CA LEU A 189 3.00 -13.47 -1.93
C LEU A 189 2.23 -12.46 -2.79
N ARG A 190 2.27 -12.66 -4.11
CA ARG A 190 1.38 -11.99 -5.06
C ARG A 190 -0.02 -12.61 -5.02
N ALA A 191 -0.97 -11.98 -5.71
CA ALA A 191 -2.35 -12.46 -5.79
C ALA A 191 -2.48 -13.89 -6.36
N ASP A 192 -1.55 -14.30 -7.22
CA ASP A 192 -1.46 -15.66 -7.79
C ASP A 192 -0.76 -16.68 -6.86
N ASN A 193 -0.37 -16.28 -5.65
CA ASN A 193 0.45 -17.02 -4.69
C ASN A 193 1.91 -17.28 -5.10
N SER A 194 2.43 -16.61 -6.13
CA SER A 194 3.86 -16.59 -6.42
C SER A 194 4.62 -15.72 -5.40
N LEU A 195 5.91 -16.02 -5.18
CA LEU A 195 6.76 -15.25 -4.27
C LEU A 195 7.00 -13.83 -4.79
N THR A 196 6.70 -12.82 -3.98
CA THR A 196 7.05 -11.42 -4.30
C THR A 196 8.56 -11.26 -4.42
N PHE A 197 9.32 -11.83 -3.49
CA PHE A 197 10.78 -11.78 -3.40
C PHE A 197 11.38 -13.18 -3.61
N PRO A 198 11.58 -13.62 -4.88
CA PRO A 198 11.88 -15.02 -5.18
C PRO A 198 13.25 -15.50 -4.68
N ASN A 199 14.20 -14.57 -4.53
CA ASN A 199 15.59 -14.85 -4.13
C ASN A 199 15.85 -14.60 -2.64
N ALA A 200 14.89 -14.03 -1.91
CA ALA A 200 15.09 -13.61 -0.54
C ALA A 200 14.97 -14.78 0.45
N GLU A 201 15.82 -14.77 1.47
CA GLU A 201 15.54 -15.48 2.73
C GLU A 201 14.41 -14.75 3.48
N ILE A 202 13.48 -15.51 4.08
CA ILE A 202 12.37 -14.97 4.87
C ILE A 202 12.71 -15.13 6.35
N LEU A 203 13.09 -14.03 6.99
CA LEU A 203 13.55 -14.01 8.37
C LEU A 203 12.41 -13.67 9.30
N VAL A 204 12.14 -14.55 10.27
CA VAL A 204 10.96 -14.41 11.16
C VAL A 204 11.34 -14.53 12.63
N PRO A 205 10.69 -13.81 13.55
CA PRO A 205 10.98 -13.97 14.97
C PRO A 205 10.58 -15.37 15.43
N ALA A 206 11.47 -16.07 16.12
CA ALA A 206 11.22 -17.46 16.54
C ALA A 206 9.99 -17.61 17.43
N LEU A 207 9.81 -16.69 18.39
CA LEU A 207 8.64 -16.66 19.27
C LEU A 207 7.34 -16.35 18.53
N GLU A 208 7.40 -15.46 17.53
CA GLU A 208 6.25 -15.13 16.70
C GLU A 208 5.84 -16.34 15.87
N HIS A 209 6.79 -16.95 15.16
CA HIS A 209 6.54 -18.13 14.35
C HIS A 209 5.98 -19.29 15.19
N LYS A 210 6.56 -19.52 16.37
CA LYS A 210 6.06 -20.54 17.30
C LYS A 210 4.60 -20.31 17.67
N TYR A 211 4.22 -19.07 18.04
CA TYR A 211 2.85 -18.75 18.45
C TYR A 211 1.84 -19.05 17.32
N TRP A 212 2.07 -18.51 16.13
CA TRP A 212 1.10 -18.62 15.04
C TRP A 212 1.02 -20.01 14.38
N MET A 213 2.06 -20.82 14.55
CA MET A 213 2.10 -22.21 14.04
C MET A 213 1.65 -23.24 15.09
N ASP A 214 1.38 -22.84 16.33
CA ASP A 214 0.93 -23.73 17.39
C ASP A 214 -0.58 -24.04 17.28
N ASP A 215 -0.95 -25.32 17.32
CA ASP A 215 -2.34 -25.77 17.24
C ASP A 215 -3.12 -25.46 18.52
N GLY A 216 -2.45 -25.46 19.68
CA GLY A 216 -3.03 -25.08 20.96
C GLY A 216 -3.44 -23.61 20.96
N GLU A 217 -2.56 -22.71 20.52
CA GLU A 217 -2.86 -21.29 20.39
C GLU A 217 -3.99 -21.02 19.38
N MET A 218 -3.96 -21.68 18.23
CA MET A 218 -5.06 -21.58 17.26
C MET A 218 -6.39 -22.06 17.84
N SER A 219 -6.40 -23.14 18.63
CA SER A 219 -7.61 -23.66 19.27
C SER A 219 -8.17 -22.73 20.36
N ARG A 220 -7.31 -21.89 20.96
CA ARG A 220 -7.69 -20.86 21.94
C ARG A 220 -8.22 -19.57 21.30
N ALA A 221 -8.15 -19.43 19.97
CA ALA A 221 -8.67 -18.27 19.25
C ALA A 221 -10.18 -18.10 19.51
N SER A 222 -10.52 -17.12 20.34
CA SER A 222 -11.89 -16.94 20.87
C SER A 222 -12.85 -16.25 19.89
N THR A 223 -12.36 -15.77 18.74
CA THR A 223 -13.18 -15.07 17.75
C THR A 223 -12.87 -15.53 16.33
N PRO A 224 -13.85 -15.49 15.40
CA PRO A 224 -13.62 -15.82 13.98
C PRO A 224 -12.55 -14.95 13.34
N ARG A 225 -12.39 -13.70 13.82
CA ARG A 225 -11.32 -12.80 13.37
C ARG A 225 -9.95 -13.35 13.70
N VAL A 226 -9.72 -13.73 14.96
CA VAL A 226 -8.42 -14.27 15.40
C VAL A 226 -8.13 -15.60 14.71
N GLU A 227 -9.13 -16.48 14.58
CA GLU A 227 -8.99 -17.73 13.83
C GLU A 227 -8.62 -17.47 12.35
N GLY A 228 -9.22 -16.44 11.73
CA GLY A 228 -8.90 -16.00 10.38
C GLY A 228 -7.45 -15.53 10.23
N LEU A 229 -6.89 -14.86 11.25
CA LEU A 229 -5.48 -14.47 11.27
C LEU A 229 -4.57 -15.70 11.29
N PHE A 230 -4.82 -16.67 12.16
CA PHE A 230 -4.07 -17.95 12.18
C PHE A 230 -4.12 -18.67 10.83
N LYS A 231 -5.31 -18.77 10.22
CA LYS A 231 -5.48 -19.39 8.89
C LYS A 231 -4.69 -18.66 7.81
N ASN A 232 -4.72 -17.32 7.82
CA ASN A 232 -3.96 -16.51 6.87
C ASN A 232 -2.45 -16.71 7.01
N VAL A 233 -1.94 -16.65 8.24
CA VAL A 233 -0.51 -16.89 8.51
C VAL A 233 -0.09 -18.27 8.02
N ARG A 234 -0.81 -19.33 8.40
CA ARG A 234 -0.49 -20.71 8.00
C ARG A 234 -0.58 -20.91 6.48
N ARG A 235 -1.47 -20.19 5.80
CA ARG A 235 -1.56 -20.16 4.33
C ARG A 235 -0.31 -19.53 3.71
N LEU A 236 0.23 -18.47 4.30
CA LEU A 236 1.44 -17.78 3.83
C LEU A 236 2.71 -18.58 4.16
N MET A 237 2.79 -19.17 5.36
CA MET A 237 3.96 -19.88 5.89
C MET A 237 4.06 -21.34 5.45
N ARG A 238 3.74 -21.62 4.18
CA ARG A 238 3.81 -22.96 3.58
C ARG A 238 4.51 -22.92 2.22
N GLY A 239 4.76 -24.09 1.64
CA GLY A 239 5.33 -24.20 0.29
C GLY A 239 6.65 -23.47 0.15
N GLU A 240 6.77 -22.60 -0.87
CA GLU A 240 8.01 -21.90 -1.20
C GLU A 240 8.47 -20.90 -0.12
N VAL A 241 7.54 -20.30 0.63
CA VAL A 241 7.88 -19.42 1.76
C VAL A 241 8.54 -20.21 2.87
N LEU A 242 7.96 -21.36 3.26
CA LEU A 242 8.50 -22.21 4.32
C LEU A 242 9.91 -22.73 3.97
N LYS A 243 10.18 -23.04 2.70
CA LYS A 243 11.51 -23.47 2.24
C LYS A 243 12.59 -22.39 2.38
N ARG A 244 12.20 -21.11 2.41
CA ARG A 244 13.07 -19.94 2.54
C ARG A 244 13.06 -19.35 3.94
N LEU A 245 12.27 -19.92 4.85
CA LEU A 245 12.06 -19.36 6.18
C LEU A 245 13.22 -19.73 7.09
N ARG A 246 13.79 -18.72 7.75
CA ARG A 246 14.74 -18.90 8.86
C ARG A 246 14.27 -18.13 10.10
N PRO A 247 14.03 -18.82 11.23
CA PRO A 247 13.75 -18.13 12.48
C PRO A 247 14.98 -17.38 13.01
N TYR A 248 14.77 -16.26 13.68
CA TYR A 248 15.79 -15.52 14.40
C TYR A 248 15.37 -15.21 15.84
N GLU A 249 16.36 -15.05 16.70
CA GLU A 249 16.18 -14.73 18.12
C GLU A 249 16.38 -13.23 18.38
N TRP A 250 15.79 -12.75 19.47
CA TRP A 250 16.05 -11.40 19.96
C TRP A 250 17.47 -11.22 20.46
N ASP A 251 17.92 -9.97 20.54
CA ASP A 251 19.24 -9.55 21.03
C ASP A 251 20.41 -10.17 20.24
N ARG A 252 20.11 -10.57 18.99
CA ARG A 252 21.06 -11.11 18.02
C ARG A 252 20.96 -10.35 16.70
N GLU A 253 22.07 -10.31 16.00
CA GLU A 253 22.11 -9.78 14.65
C GLU A 253 21.39 -10.77 13.71
N VAL A 254 20.31 -10.30 13.06
CA VAL A 254 19.46 -11.12 12.19
C VAL A 254 20.01 -11.13 10.75
N PHE A 255 20.65 -10.03 10.36
CA PHE A 255 21.29 -9.79 9.07
C PHE A 255 22.40 -8.73 9.28
N PRO A 256 23.46 -8.66 8.46
CA PRO A 256 24.55 -7.70 8.66
C PRO A 256 24.08 -6.25 8.90
N GLY A 257 24.49 -5.68 10.04
CA GLY A 257 24.11 -4.35 10.50
C GLY A 257 22.72 -4.24 11.14
N ILE A 258 21.96 -5.34 11.25
CA ILE A 258 20.57 -5.34 11.73
C ILE A 258 20.44 -6.19 13.00
N LEU A 259 20.23 -5.53 14.13
CA LEU A 259 19.98 -6.16 15.44
C LEU A 259 18.47 -6.32 15.67
N ALA A 260 18.03 -7.52 16.06
CA ALA A 260 16.66 -7.77 16.51
C ALA A 260 16.47 -7.34 17.98
N VAL A 261 15.40 -6.59 18.25
CA VAL A 261 15.03 -6.09 19.60
C VAL A 261 13.64 -6.58 19.96
N GLY A 262 13.55 -7.48 20.94
CA GLY A 262 12.27 -7.99 21.42
C GLY A 262 11.42 -6.87 22.00
N THR A 263 10.18 -6.74 21.49
CA THR A 263 9.17 -5.79 21.98
C THR A 263 7.79 -6.44 22.04
N PRO A 264 7.65 -7.57 22.75
CA PRO A 264 6.41 -8.32 22.84
C PRO A 264 5.28 -7.52 23.50
N GLY A 265 4.06 -7.80 23.08
CA GLY A 265 2.86 -7.15 23.61
C GLY A 265 1.84 -6.91 22.52
N HIS A 266 2.25 -6.23 21.45
CA HIS A 266 1.41 -6.10 20.26
C HIS A 266 1.06 -7.48 19.68
N SER A 267 2.09 -8.30 19.48
CA SER A 267 2.01 -9.75 19.32
C SER A 267 3.03 -10.44 20.26
N PRO A 268 2.94 -11.75 20.48
CA PRO A 268 3.80 -12.46 21.44
C PRO A 268 5.28 -12.44 21.07
N GLY A 269 5.60 -12.40 19.77
CA GLY A 269 6.95 -12.33 19.23
C GLY A 269 7.27 -11.03 18.51
N HIS A 270 6.51 -9.96 18.75
CA HIS A 270 6.73 -8.66 18.09
C HIS A 270 8.17 -8.18 18.27
N THR A 271 8.78 -7.80 17.15
CA THR A 271 10.22 -7.49 17.08
C THR A 271 10.47 -6.20 16.32
N ASN A 272 11.25 -5.33 16.94
CA ASN A 272 11.81 -4.14 16.33
C ASN A 272 13.23 -4.39 15.88
N HIS A 273 13.81 -3.47 15.12
CA HIS A 273 15.17 -3.62 14.61
C HIS A 273 15.99 -2.35 14.81
N ILE A 274 17.29 -2.52 15.02
CA ILE A 274 18.25 -1.42 14.96
C ILE A 274 19.12 -1.65 13.74
N LEU A 275 19.03 -0.76 12.77
CA LEU A 275 19.94 -0.73 11.62
C LEU A 275 21.13 0.17 11.95
N THR A 276 22.34 -0.37 11.78
CA THR A 276 23.60 0.32 12.04
C THR A 276 24.45 0.37 10.76
N SER A 277 24.99 1.55 10.45
CA SER A 277 25.97 1.73 9.39
C SER A 277 27.04 2.72 9.84
N GLY A 278 28.29 2.25 9.95
CA GLY A 278 29.38 3.01 10.55
C GLY A 278 29.02 3.45 11.98
N THR A 279 29.03 4.76 12.23
CA THR A 279 28.65 5.34 13.53
C THR A 279 27.17 5.73 13.63
N LYS A 280 26.39 5.57 12.54
CA LYS A 280 24.98 5.97 12.47
C LYS A 280 24.07 4.78 12.79
N LYS A 281 22.94 5.07 13.42
CA LYS A 281 21.89 4.10 13.74
C LYS A 281 20.51 4.67 13.43
N VAL A 282 19.58 3.80 13.07
CA VAL A 282 18.14 4.10 13.02
C VAL A 282 17.37 2.93 13.64
N TYR A 283 16.35 3.26 14.43
CA TYR A 283 15.46 2.30 15.05
C TYR A 283 14.23 2.07 14.16
N VAL A 284 13.95 0.83 13.75
CA VAL A 284 12.77 0.46 12.99
C VAL A 284 11.77 -0.16 13.96
N GLN A 285 10.73 0.60 14.34
CA GLN A 285 9.87 0.24 15.48
C GLN A 285 8.64 -0.61 15.13
N ALA A 286 8.44 -0.95 13.85
CA ALA A 286 7.23 -1.61 13.37
C ALA A 286 5.96 -1.06 14.05
N ASP A 287 5.31 -1.89 14.85
CA ASP A 287 3.99 -1.67 15.45
C ASP A 287 4.01 -1.46 16.95
N LEU A 288 5.20 -1.14 17.51
CA LEU A 288 5.34 -0.66 18.89
C LEU A 288 4.32 0.44 19.22
N THR A 289 4.02 1.29 18.22
CA THR A 289 2.90 2.23 18.23
C THR A 289 2.29 2.39 16.84
N HIS A 290 0.98 2.18 16.72
CA HIS A 290 0.23 2.39 15.47
C HIS A 290 -0.12 3.85 15.17
N ALA A 291 -0.62 4.61 16.15
CA ALA A 291 -1.03 6.00 15.94
C ALA A 291 -0.16 6.92 16.80
N PRO A 292 0.93 7.52 16.26
CA PRO A 292 1.87 8.30 17.07
C PRO A 292 1.20 9.42 17.85
N PHE A 293 0.36 10.20 17.16
CA PHE A 293 -0.35 11.33 17.74
C PHE A 293 -1.27 10.96 18.92
N LEU A 294 -1.65 9.69 19.07
CA LEU A 294 -2.39 9.18 20.23
C LEU A 294 -1.45 8.50 21.23
N PHE A 295 -0.78 7.43 20.82
CA PHE A 295 -0.14 6.49 21.74
C PHE A 295 1.33 6.82 22.05
N VAL A 296 2.03 7.64 21.24
CA VAL A 296 3.34 8.20 21.65
C VAL A 296 3.12 9.25 22.74
N ARG A 297 2.09 10.09 22.56
CA ARG A 297 1.72 11.15 23.50
C ARG A 297 1.08 10.63 24.77
N ASN A 298 0.35 9.52 24.66
CA ASN A 298 -0.33 8.84 25.75
C ASN A 298 0.09 7.36 25.79
N PRO A 299 1.32 7.04 26.23
CA PRO A 299 1.87 5.68 26.16
C PRO A 299 1.08 4.64 26.95
N GLY A 300 0.26 5.06 27.93
CA GLY A 300 -0.64 4.20 28.69
C GLY A 300 -2.01 3.98 28.07
N TRP A 301 -2.27 4.49 26.87
CA TRP A 301 -3.45 4.12 26.10
C TRP A 301 -3.18 2.84 25.34
N HIS A 302 -4.17 1.95 25.32
CA HIS A 302 -4.04 0.62 24.75
C HIS A 302 -4.88 0.52 23.48
N PRO A 303 -4.24 0.39 22.31
CA PRO A 303 -4.94 -0.01 21.10
C PRO A 303 -5.63 -1.36 21.30
N PHE A 304 -6.83 -1.52 20.73
CA PHE A 304 -7.61 -2.75 20.92
C PHE A 304 -6.95 -4.01 20.31
N PHE A 305 -5.96 -3.83 19.42
CA PHE A 305 -5.27 -4.90 18.71
C PHE A 305 -3.96 -5.33 19.37
N ASP A 306 -3.56 -4.73 20.50
CA ASP A 306 -2.46 -5.28 21.31
C ASP A 306 -2.95 -6.55 22.03
N GLN A 307 -2.26 -7.67 21.82
CA GLN A 307 -2.63 -8.95 22.45
C GLN A 307 -2.36 -8.98 23.96
N ASP A 308 -1.28 -8.33 24.40
CA ASP A 308 -0.97 -8.04 25.79
C ASP A 308 -0.72 -6.53 25.93
N PRO A 309 -1.76 -5.74 26.22
CA PRO A 309 -1.68 -4.29 26.20
C PRO A 309 -0.79 -3.72 27.32
N VAL A 310 -0.72 -4.39 28.46
CA VAL A 310 0.13 -3.98 29.59
C VAL A 310 1.61 -4.18 29.24
N ARG A 311 1.93 -5.31 28.61
CA ARG A 311 3.29 -5.57 28.14
C ARG A 311 3.67 -4.63 26.98
N ALA A 312 2.76 -4.41 26.04
CA ALA A 312 2.96 -3.47 24.92
C ALA A 312 3.27 -2.05 25.42
N GLU A 313 2.53 -1.56 26.41
CA GLU A 313 2.82 -0.27 27.05
C GLU A 313 4.22 -0.24 27.68
N ALA A 314 4.59 -1.29 28.44
CA ALA A 314 5.89 -1.35 29.10
C ALA A 314 7.04 -1.29 28.08
N GLU A 315 6.93 -2.05 26.98
CA GLU A 315 7.91 -2.03 25.89
C GLU A 315 7.94 -0.69 25.16
N ARG A 316 6.78 -0.08 24.89
CA ARG A 316 6.69 1.26 24.28
C ARG A 316 7.43 2.31 25.11
N ARG A 317 7.22 2.31 26.43
CA ARG A 317 7.91 3.23 27.34
C ARG A 317 9.41 2.97 27.36
N ARG A 318 9.84 1.71 27.51
CA ARG A 318 11.24 1.31 27.53
C ARG A 318 11.98 1.76 26.27
N VAL A 319 11.38 1.52 25.10
CA VAL A 319 11.99 1.90 23.81
C VAL A 319 12.02 3.40 23.65
N TYR A 320 10.95 4.14 23.96
CA TYR A 320 10.95 5.60 23.81
C TYR A 320 11.89 6.29 24.78
N ASP A 321 12.04 5.79 26.01
CA ASP A 321 13.09 6.27 26.91
C ASP A 321 14.50 6.06 26.33
N MET A 322 14.76 4.90 25.71
CA MET A 322 16.02 4.63 25.03
C MET A 322 16.25 5.57 23.82
N LEU A 323 15.25 5.75 22.96
CA LEU A 323 15.36 6.63 21.80
C LEU A 323 15.65 8.08 22.20
N VAL A 324 15.03 8.55 23.28
CA VAL A 324 15.29 9.88 23.86
C VAL A 324 16.72 9.97 24.38
N ALA A 325 17.17 8.98 25.16
CA ALA A 325 18.49 8.97 25.78
C ALA A 325 19.62 8.91 24.73
N GLU A 326 19.47 8.07 23.70
CA GLU A 326 20.46 7.89 22.64
C GLU A 326 20.34 8.93 21.52
N ARG A 327 19.25 9.73 21.52
CA ARG A 327 18.86 10.61 20.39
C ARG A 327 18.80 9.86 19.06
N MET A 328 18.45 8.58 19.10
CA MET A 328 18.39 7.72 17.92
C MET A 328 17.15 8.07 17.09
N PRO A 329 17.27 8.27 15.77
CA PRO A 329 16.11 8.44 14.91
C PRO A 329 15.31 7.14 14.83
N VAL A 330 14.00 7.26 14.65
CA VAL A 330 13.06 6.15 14.54
C VAL A 330 12.29 6.22 13.22
N GLN A 331 12.22 5.07 12.54
CA GLN A 331 11.35 4.80 11.41
C GLN A 331 10.10 4.07 11.93
N GLY A 332 8.92 4.72 11.84
CA GLY A 332 7.64 4.16 12.28
C GLY A 332 6.77 3.66 11.13
N PHE A 333 6.32 2.40 11.16
CA PHE A 333 5.54 1.84 10.06
C PHE A 333 4.23 2.60 9.80
N HIS A 334 3.49 2.92 10.87
CA HIS A 334 2.25 3.67 10.80
C HIS A 334 2.40 5.18 11.11
N PHE A 335 3.63 5.71 11.08
CA PHE A 335 3.83 7.15 11.23
C PHE A 335 3.51 7.88 9.93
N PRO A 336 3.15 9.18 9.97
CA PRO A 336 3.00 9.96 8.74
C PRO A 336 4.28 9.90 7.88
N PHE A 337 4.14 9.55 6.61
CA PHE A 337 5.26 9.48 5.65
C PHE A 337 6.07 10.79 5.62
N PRO A 338 7.43 10.75 5.57
CA PRO A 338 8.32 9.61 5.38
C PRO A 338 8.59 8.77 6.65
N ALA A 339 7.86 9.02 7.73
CA ALA A 339 7.87 8.21 8.94
C ALA A 339 9.19 8.17 9.72
N LEU A 340 10.12 9.08 9.41
CA LEU A 340 11.38 9.27 10.13
C LEU A 340 11.26 10.43 11.12
N ALA A 341 11.54 10.17 12.40
CA ALA A 341 11.45 11.15 13.47
C ALA A 341 12.53 10.95 14.54
N HIS A 342 12.76 11.96 15.36
CA HIS A 342 13.29 11.79 16.70
C HIS A 342 12.14 11.71 17.71
N VAL A 343 12.40 11.18 18.90
CA VAL A 343 11.43 11.18 20.00
C VAL A 343 11.96 12.06 21.13
N GLU A 344 11.09 12.87 21.70
CA GLU A 344 11.37 13.70 22.87
C GLU A 344 10.43 13.32 24.03
N LYS A 345 10.93 13.43 25.26
CA LYS A 345 10.13 13.25 26.46
C LYS A 345 9.31 14.51 26.74
N THR A 346 8.04 14.32 27.09
CA THR A 346 7.13 15.40 27.52
C THR A 346 6.74 15.18 28.98
N SER A 347 5.96 16.10 29.55
CA SER A 347 5.47 15.96 30.94
C SER A 347 4.57 14.75 31.16
N THR A 348 3.89 14.27 30.12
CA THR A 348 2.88 13.19 30.22
C THR A 348 3.18 11.96 29.37
N GLY A 349 4.25 11.98 28.57
CA GLY A 349 4.60 10.89 27.66
C GLY A 349 5.76 11.29 26.76
N TYR A 350 5.54 11.17 25.46
CA TYR A 350 6.55 11.48 24.45
C TYR A 350 5.94 12.30 23.32
N ARG A 351 6.78 12.83 22.43
CA ARG A 351 6.35 13.37 21.14
C ARG A 351 7.36 13.02 20.07
N GLU A 352 6.86 12.69 18.89
CA GLU A 352 7.61 12.62 17.66
C GLU A 352 8.00 14.02 17.17
N VAL A 353 9.26 14.18 16.77
CA VAL A 353 9.79 15.35 16.08
C VAL A 353 10.25 14.88 14.69
N PRO A 354 9.46 15.10 13.63
CA PRO A 354 9.80 14.65 12.29
C PRO A 354 11.18 15.17 11.87
N VAL A 355 11.99 14.30 11.26
CA VAL A 355 13.27 14.72 10.71
C VAL A 355 13.00 15.63 9.50
N PRO A 356 13.61 16.82 9.42
CA PRO A 356 13.48 17.68 8.25
C PRO A 356 13.94 16.95 7.00
N TRP A 357 13.22 17.12 5.90
CA TRP A 357 13.65 16.58 4.62
C TRP A 357 15.05 17.10 4.25
N ASN A 358 15.89 16.19 3.77
CA ASN A 358 17.23 16.51 3.27
C ASN A 358 17.38 15.92 1.85
N PRO A 359 17.67 16.73 0.82
CA PRO A 359 17.85 16.24 -0.55
C PRO A 359 19.12 15.41 -0.76
N VAL A 360 20.04 15.42 0.20
CA VAL A 360 21.35 14.76 0.07
C VAL A 360 21.29 13.36 0.68
N LEU A 361 21.59 12.35 -0.13
CA LEU A 361 21.82 10.97 0.30
C LEU A 361 23.15 10.82 1.04
#